data_AF-A0A7S6WQC5-F1
#
_entry.id   AF-A0A7S6WQC5-F1
#
_cell.length_a   1.000
_cell.length_b   1.000
_cell.length_c   1.000
_cell.angle_alpha   90.00
_cell.angle_beta   90.00
_cell.angle_gamma   90.00
#
_symmetry.space_group_name_H-M   'P 1'
#
loop_
_entity.id
_entity.type
_entity.pdbx_description
1 polymer ?
#
loop_
_entity_poly.entity_id
_entity_poly.type
_entity_poly.pdbx_seq_one_letter_code
_entity_poly.pdbx_strand_id
1 'polypeptide(L)'
;MKKLILSILLTAVFLAGASCSEKEGSGVGGSKPMAADYFSYTLSKDGKAVEITGFSNKMKEEFYDKKGEMWNLTVLHYPGKIEGLPVKSITVTEPYRKINLEAKSLEDMFIPYDAVIIPDNVETVYIKGPMVQGVNAFTLCAKKIIPGKNAKYKTYINDEWLNIYLFCCLEEFTAPQSAEHLGIYLLCTFTEVKIPSHIKFIGTEGPLNRGFKQCPNLKEIIIPDGVKIGGHATFEALALSVKTQQRLRELGYKGSF
;
A
#
# COMPACT_ATOMS: atom_id res chain seq x y z
N MET A 1 -19.47 -29.93 5.78
CA MET A 1 -20.74 -29.39 5.24
C MET A 1 -21.17 -28.19 6.06
N LYS A 2 -21.66 -27.13 5.39
CA LYS A 2 -21.97 -25.76 5.86
C LYS A 2 -20.78 -24.79 5.72
N LYS A 3 -20.85 -23.66 5.00
CA LYS A 3 -21.86 -23.07 4.10
C LYS A 3 -21.12 -22.14 3.13
N LEU A 4 -21.43 -22.25 1.84
CA LEU A 4 -21.23 -21.20 0.83
C LEU A 4 -22.12 -20.00 1.18
N ILE A 5 -21.56 -18.78 1.23
CA ILE A 5 -22.29 -17.51 1.04
C ILE A 5 -21.32 -16.60 0.27
N LEU A 6 -21.39 -16.59 -1.06
CA LEU A 6 -22.19 -15.70 -1.92
C LEU A 6 -21.69 -14.25 -1.91
N SER A 7 -21.03 -13.93 -3.03
CA SER A 7 -20.75 -12.61 -3.59
C SER A 7 -21.93 -11.64 -3.44
N ILE A 8 -21.66 -10.43 -2.94
CA ILE A 8 -22.54 -9.27 -3.09
C ILE A 8 -21.71 -8.13 -3.69
N LEU A 9 -22.09 -7.74 -4.90
CA LEU A 9 -21.69 -6.52 -5.58
C LEU A 9 -22.11 -5.31 -4.71
N LEU A 10 -21.15 -4.46 -4.34
CA LEU A 10 -21.46 -3.16 -3.78
C LEU A 10 -21.64 -2.16 -4.94
N THR A 11 -22.88 -2.00 -5.37
CA THR A 11 -23.30 -0.90 -6.25
C THR A 11 -23.24 0.42 -5.49
N ALA A 12 -22.59 1.41 -6.12
CA ALA A 12 -22.55 2.78 -5.67
C ALA A 12 -23.95 3.38 -5.51
N VAL A 13 -24.17 4.10 -4.41
CA VAL A 13 -25.25 5.07 -4.30
C VAL A 13 -24.60 6.43 -4.01
N PHE A 14 -24.50 7.24 -5.06
CA PHE A 14 -24.42 8.69 -4.93
C PHE A 14 -25.84 9.22 -4.83
N LEU A 15 -26.15 9.97 -3.77
CA LEU A 15 -27.19 11.01 -3.82
C LEU A 15 -26.75 12.22 -2.98
N ALA A 16 -27.20 13.36 -3.46
CA ALA A 16 -26.63 14.69 -3.32
C ALA A 16 -27.00 15.43 -2.03
N GLY A 17 -26.11 16.35 -1.64
CA GLY A 17 -26.44 17.76 -1.38
C GLY A 17 -27.19 18.12 -0.10
N ALA A 18 -26.48 18.71 0.87
CA ALA A 18 -26.87 19.96 1.53
C ALA A 18 -25.70 20.50 2.35
N SER A 19 -25.49 21.81 2.26
CA SER A 19 -24.55 22.60 3.06
C SER A 19 -24.88 22.52 4.56
N CYS A 20 -23.86 22.41 5.40
CA CYS A 20 -23.70 23.25 6.59
C CYS A 20 -22.32 23.01 7.22
N SER A 21 -21.73 24.11 7.66
CA SER A 21 -20.48 24.22 8.42
C SER A 21 -20.51 23.39 9.69
N GLU A 22 -19.52 22.53 9.90
CA GLU A 22 -19.23 21.97 11.22
C GLU A 22 -17.74 22.08 11.52
N LYS A 23 -17.49 22.54 12.75
CA LYS A 23 -16.19 22.89 13.31
C LYS A 23 -15.26 21.68 13.39
N GLU A 24 -13.97 22.01 13.30
CA GLU A 24 -12.82 21.14 13.55
C GLU A 24 -12.96 20.41 14.88
N GLY A 25 -12.92 19.08 14.81
CA GLY A 25 -12.90 18.17 15.94
C GLY A 25 -11.80 17.14 15.71
N SER A 26 -10.85 17.13 16.63
CA SER A 26 -9.72 16.21 16.75
C SER A 26 -10.16 14.75 16.86
N GLY A 27 -9.64 13.91 15.95
CA GLY A 27 -9.47 12.46 16.10
C GLY A 27 -10.72 11.58 16.03
N VAL A 28 -11.06 11.04 14.85
CA VAL A 28 -11.91 9.83 14.70
C VAL A 28 -11.54 9.08 13.42
N GLY A 29 -11.40 7.76 13.51
CA GLY A 29 -11.17 6.88 12.36
C GLY A 29 -12.31 6.88 11.33
N GLY A 30 -11.92 6.82 10.06
CA GLY A 30 -12.69 6.20 8.97
C GLY A 30 -13.85 6.99 8.39
N SER A 31 -13.57 7.95 7.49
CA SER A 31 -14.29 8.11 6.19
C SER A 31 -13.97 9.44 5.50
N LYS A 32 -13.59 10.49 6.23
CA LYS A 32 -13.27 11.79 5.63
C LYS A 32 -11.78 11.88 5.28
N PRO A 33 -11.41 12.45 4.12
CA PRO A 33 -10.02 12.75 3.81
C PRO A 33 -9.43 13.75 4.80
N MET A 34 -8.12 13.66 5.02
CA MET A 34 -7.37 14.64 5.80
C MET A 34 -7.44 16.03 5.13
N ALA A 35 -7.40 17.08 5.95
CA ALA A 35 -7.35 18.45 5.48
C ALA A 35 -6.09 18.70 4.62
N ALA A 36 -6.22 19.59 3.63
CA ALA A 36 -5.14 19.89 2.69
C ALA A 36 -3.89 20.45 3.38
N ASP A 37 -4.06 21.18 4.49
CA ASP A 37 -2.98 21.82 5.23
C ASP A 37 -2.07 20.85 5.99
N TYR A 38 -2.40 19.56 6.04
CA TYR A 38 -1.49 18.49 6.47
C TYR A 38 -0.50 18.05 5.39
N PHE A 39 -0.63 18.55 4.17
CA PHE A 39 0.19 18.18 3.03
C PHE A 39 0.96 19.37 2.48
N SER A 40 2.18 19.10 2.02
CA SER A 40 2.87 19.98 1.09
C SER A 40 2.39 19.61 -0.31
N TYR A 41 2.02 20.60 -1.13
CA TYR A 41 1.52 20.37 -2.47
C TYR A 41 1.87 21.51 -3.43
N THR A 42 1.85 21.21 -4.72
CA THR A 42 2.10 22.17 -5.81
C THR A 42 1.07 21.99 -6.92
N LEU A 43 0.93 23.02 -7.75
CA LEU A 43 0.16 22.93 -8.98
C LEU A 43 0.94 22.11 -10.03
N SER A 44 0.22 21.28 -10.78
CA SER A 44 0.78 20.57 -11.92
C SER A 44 1.28 21.52 -13.00
N LYS A 45 2.24 21.06 -13.82
CA LYS A 45 2.82 21.87 -14.91
C LYS A 45 1.79 22.43 -15.90
N ASP A 46 0.69 21.72 -16.12
CA ASP A 46 -0.40 22.13 -17.02
C ASP A 46 -1.47 22.98 -16.32
N GLY A 47 -1.33 23.24 -15.02
CA GLY A 47 -2.23 24.09 -14.24
C GLY A 47 -3.58 23.47 -13.87
N LYS A 48 -3.78 22.17 -14.10
CA LYS A 48 -5.11 21.53 -14.01
C LYS A 48 -5.31 20.63 -12.80
N ALA A 49 -4.27 20.35 -12.03
CA ALA A 49 -4.32 19.40 -10.94
C ALA A 49 -3.32 19.75 -9.83
N VAL A 50 -3.50 19.13 -8.67
CA VAL A 50 -2.60 19.25 -7.53
C VAL A 50 -1.71 18.01 -7.43
N GLU A 51 -0.45 18.24 -7.12
CA GLU A 51 0.57 17.23 -6.84
C GLU A 51 0.96 17.34 -5.36
N ILE A 52 0.56 16.36 -4.54
CA ILE A 52 0.98 16.29 -3.14
C ILE A 52 2.43 15.78 -3.11
N THR A 53 3.33 16.57 -2.54
CA THR A 53 4.78 16.32 -2.54
C THR A 53 5.30 15.74 -1.23
N GLY A 54 4.48 15.71 -0.19
CA GLY A 54 4.78 15.10 1.10
C GLY A 54 3.91 15.70 2.21
N PHE A 55 4.35 15.53 3.45
CA PHE A 55 3.70 16.15 4.61
C PHE A 55 4.08 17.62 4.80
N SER A 56 3.16 18.42 5.35
CA SER A 56 3.40 19.82 5.69
C SER A 56 4.13 19.97 7.04
N ASN A 57 4.49 21.20 7.40
CA ASN A 57 5.00 21.49 8.74
C ASN A 57 3.92 21.31 9.82
N LYS A 58 2.66 21.68 9.54
CA LYS A 58 1.53 21.44 10.45
C LYS A 58 1.41 19.97 10.84
N MET A 59 1.50 19.09 9.84
CA MET A 59 1.52 17.64 10.05
C MET A 59 2.68 17.20 10.96
N LYS A 60 3.87 17.78 10.78
CA LYS A 60 5.02 17.50 11.64
C LYS A 60 4.79 17.99 13.07
N GLU A 61 4.31 19.20 13.24
CA GLU A 61 4.08 19.83 14.55
C GLU A 61 3.01 19.10 15.36
N GLU A 62 1.95 18.61 14.72
CA GLU A 62 0.85 17.95 15.43
C GLU A 62 1.08 16.45 15.69
N PHE A 63 1.74 15.74 14.77
CA PHE A 63 1.79 14.28 14.80
C PHE A 63 3.17 13.70 15.09
N TYR A 64 4.23 14.51 15.10
CA TYR A 64 5.57 14.03 15.38
C TYR A 64 5.99 14.42 16.80
N ASP A 65 6.75 13.55 17.45
CA ASP A 65 7.38 13.87 18.73
C ASP A 65 8.70 14.63 18.51
N LYS A 66 9.36 15.01 19.62
CA LYS A 66 10.66 15.71 19.57
C LYS A 66 11.79 14.88 18.94
N LYS A 67 11.61 13.57 18.77
CA LYS A 67 12.56 12.66 18.12
C LYS A 67 12.26 12.50 16.63
N GLY A 68 11.19 13.11 16.12
CA GLY A 68 10.76 12.98 14.73
C GLY A 68 10.00 11.68 14.46
N GLU A 69 9.44 11.02 15.49
CA GLU A 69 8.60 9.84 15.32
C GLU A 69 7.12 10.24 15.28
N MET A 70 6.37 9.70 14.30
CA MET A 70 4.94 9.97 14.19
C MET A 70 4.17 9.08 15.18
N TRP A 71 3.48 9.68 16.14
CA TRP A 71 2.91 8.94 17.28
C TRP A 71 1.39 8.80 17.23
N ASN A 72 0.67 9.72 16.58
CA ASN A 72 -0.80 9.78 16.66
C ASN A 72 -1.60 9.60 15.35
N LEU A 73 -0.98 9.63 14.18
CA LEU A 73 -1.72 9.44 12.93
C LEU A 73 -1.86 7.95 12.61
N THR A 74 -3.02 7.36 12.89
CA THR A 74 -3.26 5.95 12.60
C THR A 74 -3.88 5.70 11.24
N VAL A 75 -4.65 6.66 10.70
CA VAL A 75 -5.27 6.55 9.38
C VAL A 75 -4.78 7.67 8.48
N LEU A 76 -4.15 7.31 7.36
CA LEU A 76 -3.68 8.24 6.34
C LEU A 76 -4.65 8.22 5.16
N HIS A 77 -5.61 9.14 5.16
CA HIS A 77 -6.60 9.28 4.09
C HIS A 77 -6.32 10.54 3.26
N TYR A 78 -5.75 10.36 2.08
CA TYR A 78 -5.40 11.49 1.21
C TYR A 78 -6.63 12.16 0.60
N PRO A 79 -6.64 13.49 0.44
CA PRO A 79 -7.70 14.20 -0.25
C PRO A 79 -7.68 13.94 -1.75
N GLY A 80 -8.86 13.73 -2.35
CA GLY A 80 -9.01 13.62 -3.80
C GLY A 80 -9.03 14.97 -4.51
N LYS A 81 -9.27 16.06 -3.78
CA LYS A 81 -9.25 17.43 -4.28
C LYS A 81 -8.64 18.37 -3.25
N ILE A 82 -7.93 19.38 -3.72
CA ILE A 82 -7.43 20.50 -2.91
C ILE A 82 -7.79 21.78 -3.68
N GLU A 83 -8.42 22.74 -3.00
CA GLU A 83 -8.81 24.03 -3.58
C GLU A 83 -9.66 23.90 -4.88
N GLY A 84 -10.52 22.87 -4.93
CA GLY A 84 -11.38 22.58 -6.08
C GLY A 84 -10.71 21.83 -7.23
N LEU A 85 -9.37 21.73 -7.24
CA LEU A 85 -8.60 20.99 -8.24
C LEU A 85 -8.41 19.52 -7.85
N PRO A 86 -8.40 18.58 -8.81
CA PRO A 86 -8.16 17.17 -8.53
C PRO A 86 -6.71 16.92 -8.10
N VAL A 87 -6.50 16.05 -7.13
CA VAL A 87 -5.17 15.55 -6.77
C VAL A 87 -4.79 14.42 -7.73
N LYS A 88 -3.75 14.60 -8.55
CA LYS A 88 -3.33 13.58 -9.53
C LYS A 88 -2.16 12.72 -9.07
N SER A 89 -1.32 13.24 -8.17
CA SER A 89 -0.19 12.48 -7.65
C SER A 89 0.07 12.74 -6.18
N ILE A 90 0.61 11.73 -5.51
CA ILE A 90 0.93 11.74 -4.09
C ILE A 90 2.34 11.21 -3.92
N THR A 91 3.16 11.90 -3.15
CA THR A 91 4.40 11.36 -2.59
C THR A 91 4.18 10.98 -1.13
N VAL A 92 4.39 9.70 -0.83
CA VAL A 92 4.44 9.16 0.52
C VAL A 92 5.91 9.19 0.96
N THR A 93 6.28 10.17 1.78
CA THR A 93 7.65 10.40 2.26
C THR A 93 8.00 9.63 3.54
N GLU A 94 6.99 9.16 4.28
CA GLU A 94 7.11 8.39 5.51
C GLU A 94 6.07 7.25 5.47
N PRO A 95 6.41 6.14 4.79
CA PRO A 95 5.43 5.14 4.39
C PRO A 95 5.01 4.19 5.54
N TYR A 96 5.50 4.39 6.76
CA TYR A 96 5.06 3.74 8.00
C TYR A 96 4.92 4.82 9.09
N ARG A 97 4.21 4.50 10.18
CA ARG A 97 3.92 5.47 11.25
C ARG A 97 5.13 5.65 12.18
N LYS A 98 5.69 4.57 12.69
CA LYS A 98 6.81 4.64 13.63
C LYS A 98 7.77 3.48 13.44
N ILE A 99 9.03 3.70 13.79
CA ILE A 99 10.03 2.64 13.91
C ILE A 99 10.33 2.40 15.37
N ASN A 100 10.38 1.13 15.75
CA ASN A 100 10.97 0.71 17.00
C ASN A 100 12.42 0.28 16.73
N LEU A 101 13.38 1.17 16.95
CA LEU A 101 14.81 0.89 16.73
C LEU A 101 15.38 -0.18 17.68
N GLU A 102 14.67 -0.48 18.77
CA GLU A 102 15.02 -1.51 19.76
C GLU A 102 14.34 -2.85 19.47
N ALA A 103 13.56 -2.95 18.38
CA ALA A 103 12.90 -4.18 17.98
C ALA A 103 13.90 -5.30 17.72
N LYS A 104 13.59 -6.50 18.23
CA LYS A 104 14.39 -7.71 18.04
C LYS A 104 14.02 -8.49 16.77
N SER A 105 12.94 -8.09 16.10
CA SER A 105 12.41 -8.69 14.89
C SER A 105 12.04 -7.60 13.88
N LEU A 106 12.00 -7.92 12.59
CA LEU A 106 11.58 -6.97 11.54
C LEU A 106 10.08 -6.65 11.67
N GLU A 107 9.30 -7.63 12.15
CA GLU A 107 7.88 -7.54 12.42
C GLU A 107 7.59 -6.48 13.51
N ASP A 108 8.39 -6.45 14.57
CA ASP A 108 8.24 -5.49 15.68
C ASP A 108 8.87 -4.12 15.37
N MET A 109 9.66 -4.03 14.30
CA MET A 109 10.40 -2.81 13.94
C MET A 109 9.48 -1.75 13.32
N PHE A 110 8.50 -2.16 12.52
CA PHE A 110 7.59 -1.24 11.85
C PHE A 110 6.26 -1.17 12.56
N ILE A 111 5.86 0.03 12.96
CA ILE A 111 4.50 0.29 13.41
C ILE A 111 3.71 0.77 12.19
N PRO A 112 2.79 -0.06 11.64
CA PRO A 112 2.01 0.30 10.46
C PRO A 112 0.94 1.36 10.78
N TYR A 113 0.43 2.00 9.73
CA TYR A 113 -0.87 2.67 9.79
C TYR A 113 -1.98 1.63 9.98
N ASP A 114 -3.08 1.99 10.64
CA ASP A 114 -4.28 1.16 10.64
C ASP A 114 -4.89 1.12 9.24
N ALA A 115 -4.92 2.26 8.53
CA ALA A 115 -5.32 2.30 7.13
C ALA A 115 -4.61 3.39 6.33
N VAL A 116 -4.32 3.10 5.06
CA VAL A 116 -3.93 4.09 4.05
C VAL A 116 -4.96 4.08 2.93
N ILE A 117 -5.52 5.24 2.61
CA ILE A 117 -6.59 5.39 1.63
C ILE A 117 -6.14 6.38 0.56
N ILE A 118 -6.06 5.88 -0.67
CA ILE A 118 -5.67 6.65 -1.86
C ILE A 118 -6.91 6.87 -2.74
N PRO A 119 -7.26 8.13 -3.06
CA PRO A 119 -8.41 8.44 -3.91
C PRO A 119 -8.28 7.86 -5.33
N ASP A 120 -9.42 7.48 -5.92
CA ASP A 120 -9.47 6.88 -7.27
C ASP A 120 -8.96 7.79 -8.38
N ASN A 121 -9.03 9.12 -8.20
CA ASN A 121 -8.54 10.08 -9.18
C ASN A 121 -7.02 10.27 -9.14
N VAL A 122 -6.32 9.67 -8.18
CA VAL A 122 -4.85 9.69 -8.15
C VAL A 122 -4.32 8.77 -9.23
N GLU A 123 -3.48 9.31 -10.10
CA GLU A 123 -2.87 8.60 -11.22
C GLU A 123 -1.53 7.99 -10.84
N THR A 124 -0.76 8.63 -9.94
CA THR A 124 0.55 8.13 -9.50
C THR A 124 0.78 8.31 -8.01
N VAL A 125 1.20 7.23 -7.35
CA VAL A 125 1.69 7.23 -5.98
C VAL A 125 3.19 6.97 -6.02
N TYR A 126 3.94 7.94 -5.51
CA TYR A 126 5.38 7.88 -5.31
C TYR A 126 5.65 7.47 -3.86
N ILE A 127 6.38 6.38 -3.66
CA ILE A 127 6.80 5.91 -2.34
C ILE A 127 8.29 6.18 -2.21
N LYS A 128 8.65 7.05 -1.26
CA LYS A 128 10.03 7.36 -0.91
C LYS A 128 10.17 7.25 0.58
N GLY A 129 11.02 6.35 1.05
CA GLY A 129 11.31 6.21 2.46
C GLY A 129 12.55 6.99 2.89
N PRO A 130 12.67 7.32 4.19
CA PRO A 130 13.96 7.68 4.75
C PRO A 130 14.90 6.46 4.78
N MET A 131 16.20 6.73 4.94
CA MET A 131 17.17 5.69 5.26
C MET A 131 17.12 5.40 6.76
N VAL A 132 16.86 4.14 7.13
CA VAL A 132 16.70 3.68 8.51
C VAL A 132 17.77 2.64 8.76
N GLN A 133 18.72 2.94 9.64
CA GLN A 133 19.85 2.03 9.95
C GLN A 133 20.57 1.51 8.68
N GLY A 134 20.70 2.35 7.64
CA GLY A 134 21.33 1.99 6.37
C GLY A 134 20.43 1.24 5.37
N VAL A 135 19.17 0.97 5.72
CA VAL A 135 18.16 0.38 4.84
C VAL A 135 17.19 1.45 4.38
N ASN A 136 16.99 1.61 3.07
CA ASN A 136 15.96 2.50 2.56
C ASN A 136 14.57 1.93 2.89
N ALA A 137 13.78 2.66 3.67
CA ALA A 137 12.48 2.21 4.14
C ALA A 137 11.38 2.55 3.15
N PHE A 138 11.50 2.04 1.92
CA PHE A 138 10.66 2.37 0.76
C PHE A 138 9.35 1.57 0.69
N THR A 139 8.82 1.15 1.83
CA THR A 139 7.71 0.20 1.97
C THR A 139 6.52 0.86 2.66
N LEU A 140 5.34 0.80 2.03
CA LEU A 140 4.09 1.31 2.60
C LEU A 140 3.49 0.29 3.55
N CYS A 141 3.58 0.55 4.84
CA CYS A 141 3.18 -0.36 5.89
C CYS A 141 1.88 0.08 6.53
N ALA A 142 0.83 -0.71 6.32
CA ALA A 142 -0.48 -0.50 6.90
C ALA A 142 -1.16 -1.85 7.12
N LYS A 143 -2.07 -1.94 8.09
CA LYS A 143 -2.94 -3.11 8.23
C LYS A 143 -3.89 -3.25 7.05
N LYS A 144 -4.39 -2.11 6.54
CA LYS A 144 -5.25 -2.02 5.38
C LYS A 144 -4.77 -0.94 4.40
N ILE A 145 -4.70 -1.27 3.12
CA ILE A 145 -4.46 -0.29 2.06
C ILE A 145 -5.64 -0.34 1.09
N ILE A 146 -6.25 0.82 0.85
CA ILE A 146 -7.23 1.03 -0.22
C ILE A 146 -6.50 1.77 -1.35
N PRO A 147 -5.99 1.04 -2.36
CA PRO A 147 -5.29 1.66 -3.47
C PRO A 147 -6.30 2.40 -4.36
N GLY A 148 -5.90 3.56 -4.89
CA GLY A 148 -6.71 4.29 -5.87
C GLY A 148 -6.81 3.45 -7.14
N LYS A 149 -8.01 3.31 -7.70
CA LYS A 149 -8.24 2.45 -8.89
C LYS A 149 -7.30 2.75 -10.06
N ASN A 150 -7.00 4.02 -10.28
CA ASN A 150 -6.15 4.48 -11.39
C ASN A 150 -4.68 4.65 -11.00
N ALA A 151 -4.34 4.47 -9.73
CA ALA A 151 -3.03 4.82 -9.20
C ALA A 151 -1.97 3.84 -9.67
N LYS A 152 -0.98 4.31 -10.41
CA LYS A 152 0.27 3.60 -10.65
C LYS A 152 1.24 3.87 -9.51
N TYR A 153 1.94 2.84 -9.07
CA TYR A 153 2.85 2.95 -7.94
C TYR A 153 4.29 2.96 -8.42
N LYS A 154 5.07 3.88 -7.86
CA LYS A 154 6.49 4.00 -8.10
C LYS A 154 7.22 4.07 -6.77
N THR A 155 8.28 3.28 -6.62
CA THR A 155 9.10 3.29 -5.41
C THR A 155 10.50 3.78 -5.76
N TYR A 156 11.05 4.68 -4.93
CA TYR A 156 12.41 5.18 -5.06
C TYR A 156 13.40 4.19 -4.42
N ILE A 157 14.25 3.57 -5.24
CA ILE A 157 15.21 2.54 -4.84
C ILE A 157 16.49 2.75 -5.65
N ASN A 158 17.66 2.74 -4.98
CA ASN A 158 18.98 2.88 -5.61
C ASN A 158 19.07 4.08 -6.56
N ASP A 159 18.58 5.23 -6.09
CA ASP A 159 18.54 6.49 -6.83
C ASP A 159 17.66 6.55 -8.08
N GLU A 160 16.77 5.58 -8.24
CA GLU A 160 15.83 5.50 -9.37
C GLU A 160 14.39 5.25 -8.92
N TRP A 161 13.45 5.73 -9.75
CA TRP A 161 12.04 5.41 -9.59
C TRP A 161 11.68 4.14 -10.37
N LEU A 162 11.33 3.09 -9.64
CA LEU A 162 10.91 1.82 -10.23
C LEU A 162 9.39 1.69 -10.22
N ASN A 163 8.81 1.14 -11.29
CA ASN A 163 7.37 0.83 -11.37
C ASN A 163 7.05 -0.45 -10.56
N ILE A 164 7.06 -0.28 -9.24
CA ILE A 164 6.81 -1.31 -8.25
C ILE A 164 6.08 -0.69 -7.06
N TYR A 165 5.28 -1.51 -6.38
CA TYR A 165 4.75 -1.19 -5.07
C TYR A 165 5.26 -2.22 -4.07
N LEU A 166 5.53 -1.74 -2.86
CA LEU A 166 5.96 -2.55 -1.74
C LEU A 166 5.04 -2.26 -0.56
N PHE A 167 4.27 -3.25 -0.17
CA PHE A 167 3.35 -3.18 0.95
C PHE A 167 3.83 -4.06 2.10
N CYS A 168 3.65 -3.60 3.34
CA CYS A 168 3.94 -4.42 4.52
C CYS A 168 2.87 -4.37 5.59
N CYS A 169 2.88 -5.38 6.47
CA CYS A 169 1.99 -5.50 7.63
C CYS A 169 0.50 -5.58 7.29
N LEU A 170 0.15 -5.95 6.06
CA LEU A 170 -1.25 -6.10 5.65
C LEU A 170 -1.91 -7.26 6.40
N GLU A 171 -3.07 -6.97 6.99
CA GLU A 171 -3.99 -7.96 7.57
C GLU A 171 -4.96 -8.51 6.52
N GLU A 172 -5.20 -7.72 5.46
CA GLU A 172 -6.02 -8.10 4.31
C GLU A 172 -5.22 -7.91 3.02
N PHE A 173 -5.27 -8.91 2.13
CA PHE A 173 -4.62 -8.79 0.83
C PHE A 173 -5.32 -7.75 -0.05
N THR A 174 -4.51 -6.92 -0.72
CA THR A 174 -4.96 -5.94 -1.70
C THR A 174 -3.91 -5.79 -2.79
N ALA A 175 -4.32 -5.54 -4.02
CA ALA A 175 -3.43 -5.20 -5.12
C ALA A 175 -4.03 -4.03 -5.92
N PRO A 176 -3.22 -3.07 -6.39
CA PRO A 176 -3.73 -2.00 -7.25
C PRO A 176 -4.40 -2.56 -8.51
N GLN A 177 -5.54 -2.00 -8.90
CA GLN A 177 -6.25 -2.41 -10.12
C GLN A 177 -5.45 -2.10 -11.39
N SER A 178 -4.61 -1.07 -11.35
CA SER A 178 -3.70 -0.66 -12.42
C SER A 178 -2.47 -1.55 -12.57
N ALA A 179 -2.19 -2.44 -11.60
CA ALA A 179 -0.97 -3.24 -11.59
C ALA A 179 -1.05 -4.41 -12.57
N GLU A 180 -0.08 -4.51 -13.48
CA GLU A 180 0.07 -5.69 -14.34
C GLU A 180 0.90 -6.80 -13.68
N HIS A 181 1.72 -6.44 -12.70
CA HIS A 181 2.65 -7.34 -12.01
C HIS A 181 2.36 -7.28 -10.52
N LEU A 182 2.42 -8.44 -9.86
CA LEU A 182 2.35 -8.47 -8.40
C LEU A 182 3.55 -7.72 -7.81
N GLY A 183 3.28 -6.84 -6.86
CA GLY A 183 4.29 -6.13 -6.08
C GLY A 183 4.93 -7.01 -5.01
N ILE A 184 5.56 -6.37 -4.04
CA ILE A 184 6.18 -7.05 -2.89
C ILE A 184 5.27 -6.89 -1.68
N TYR A 185 5.03 -8.00 -1.00
CA TYR A 185 4.25 -8.09 0.22
C TYR A 185 5.14 -8.65 1.33
N LEU A 186 5.37 -7.85 2.37
CA LEU A 186 6.23 -8.18 3.51
C LEU A 186 5.43 -8.26 4.81
N LEU A 187 5.83 -9.13 5.74
CA LEU A 187 5.32 -9.13 7.13
C LEU A 187 3.79 -9.20 7.23
N CYS A 188 3.14 -9.89 6.30
CA CYS A 188 1.67 -9.95 6.26
C CYS A 188 1.13 -11.00 7.22
N THR A 189 -0.11 -10.81 7.69
CA THR A 189 -0.76 -11.71 8.67
C THR A 189 -1.92 -12.51 8.10
N PHE A 190 -2.36 -12.23 6.87
CA PHE A 190 -3.40 -13.01 6.19
C PHE A 190 -2.96 -14.46 5.91
N THR A 191 -3.95 -15.36 5.81
CA THR A 191 -3.72 -16.80 5.66
C THR A 191 -3.91 -17.32 4.23
N GLU A 192 -4.70 -16.61 3.43
CA GLU A 192 -5.04 -16.97 2.06
C GLU A 192 -5.00 -15.71 1.19
N VAL A 193 -4.51 -15.89 -0.04
CA VAL A 193 -4.56 -14.87 -1.08
C VAL A 193 -5.19 -15.43 -2.34
N LYS A 194 -6.11 -14.67 -2.93
CA LYS A 194 -6.50 -14.83 -4.32
C LYS A 194 -5.85 -13.74 -5.16
N ILE A 195 -4.92 -14.13 -6.02
CA ILE A 195 -4.30 -13.20 -6.96
C ILE A 195 -5.39 -12.71 -7.93
N PRO A 196 -5.53 -11.39 -8.16
CA PRO A 196 -6.51 -10.86 -9.10
C PRO A 196 -6.19 -11.29 -10.54
N SER A 197 -7.22 -11.55 -11.35
CA SER A 197 -7.05 -12.04 -12.73
C SER A 197 -6.44 -11.01 -13.69
N HIS A 198 -6.40 -9.72 -13.32
CA HIS A 198 -5.72 -8.69 -14.12
C HIS A 198 -4.20 -8.69 -13.95
N ILE A 199 -3.68 -9.34 -12.90
CA ILE A 199 -2.25 -9.53 -12.72
C ILE A 199 -1.76 -10.57 -13.74
N LYS A 200 -0.79 -10.19 -14.57
CA LYS A 200 -0.22 -11.04 -15.61
C LYS A 200 0.96 -11.87 -15.09
N PHE A 201 1.71 -11.33 -14.13
CA PHE A 201 2.93 -11.93 -13.63
C PHE A 201 3.07 -11.80 -12.11
N ILE A 202 3.59 -12.85 -11.47
CA ILE A 202 4.20 -12.78 -10.15
C ILE A 202 5.71 -12.74 -10.35
N GLY A 203 6.39 -11.70 -9.85
CA GLY A 203 7.78 -11.41 -10.25
C GLY A 203 7.86 -10.56 -11.51
N THR A 204 9.06 -10.10 -11.84
CA THR A 204 9.38 -9.41 -13.11
C THR A 204 10.74 -9.84 -13.62
N GLU A 205 11.15 -9.29 -14.77
CA GLU A 205 12.54 -9.30 -15.26
C GLU A 205 13.40 -8.20 -14.60
N GLY A 206 12.83 -7.45 -13.65
CA GLY A 206 13.52 -6.36 -12.95
C GLY A 206 14.34 -6.86 -11.76
N PRO A 207 15.28 -6.06 -11.23
CA PRO A 207 16.31 -6.53 -10.30
C PRO A 207 15.81 -6.91 -8.90
N LEU A 208 14.51 -6.72 -8.62
CA LEU A 208 13.93 -6.93 -7.30
C LEU A 208 13.00 -8.13 -7.30
N ASN A 209 13.17 -8.98 -6.28
CA ASN A 209 12.28 -10.10 -6.02
C ASN A 209 10.88 -9.59 -5.66
N ARG A 210 9.85 -10.08 -6.33
CA ARG A 210 8.42 -9.74 -6.09
C ARG A 210 7.60 -10.96 -5.69
N GLY A 211 6.53 -10.73 -4.96
CA GLY A 211 5.73 -11.80 -4.36
C GLY A 211 5.55 -11.58 -2.86
N PHE A 212 5.57 -12.68 -2.10
CA PHE A 212 5.32 -12.68 -0.67
C PHE A 212 6.60 -13.12 0.06
N LYS A 213 6.95 -12.38 1.12
CA LYS A 213 8.10 -12.71 1.96
C LYS A 213 7.75 -12.45 3.42
N GLN A 214 8.19 -13.35 4.31
CA GLN A 214 7.93 -13.24 5.75
C GLN A 214 6.44 -13.04 6.06
N CYS A 215 5.59 -13.80 5.39
CA CYS A 215 4.15 -13.82 5.67
C CYS A 215 3.85 -15.16 6.37
N PRO A 216 4.17 -15.32 7.68
CA PRO A 216 4.27 -16.62 8.34
C PRO A 216 2.93 -17.38 8.38
N ASN A 217 1.81 -16.65 8.29
CA ASN A 217 0.48 -17.22 8.33
C ASN A 217 -0.06 -17.60 6.93
N LEU A 218 0.58 -17.14 5.85
CA LEU A 218 0.14 -17.39 4.48
C LEU A 218 0.35 -18.86 4.12
N LYS A 219 -0.75 -19.59 3.95
CA LYS A 219 -0.76 -21.02 3.63
C LYS A 219 -1.27 -21.30 2.23
N GLU A 220 -2.15 -20.45 1.69
CA GLU A 220 -2.82 -20.69 0.42
C GLU A 220 -2.70 -19.50 -0.52
N ILE A 221 -2.30 -19.76 -1.77
CA ILE A 221 -2.29 -18.77 -2.84
C ILE A 221 -3.07 -19.35 -4.02
N ILE A 222 -4.23 -18.76 -4.29
CA ILE A 222 -5.06 -19.08 -5.44
C ILE A 222 -4.57 -18.23 -6.60
N ILE A 223 -3.95 -18.88 -7.58
CA ILE A 223 -3.39 -18.26 -8.77
C ILE A 223 -4.34 -18.50 -9.95
N PRO A 224 -4.97 -17.45 -10.51
CA PRO A 224 -5.81 -17.56 -11.70
C PRO A 224 -5.07 -18.14 -12.90
N ASP A 225 -5.83 -18.65 -13.86
CA ASP A 225 -5.28 -19.06 -15.15
C ASP A 225 -4.68 -17.86 -15.90
N GLY A 226 -3.61 -18.10 -16.64
CA GLY A 226 -2.90 -17.08 -17.42
C GLY A 226 -1.84 -16.29 -16.64
N VAL A 227 -1.82 -16.35 -15.31
CA VAL A 227 -0.75 -15.74 -14.50
C VAL A 227 0.55 -16.52 -14.68
N LYS A 228 1.64 -15.81 -14.97
CA LYS A 228 2.98 -16.39 -15.17
C LYS A 228 3.89 -16.12 -13.97
N ILE A 229 4.85 -17.00 -13.73
CA ILE A 229 5.93 -16.78 -12.76
C ILE A 229 7.13 -16.18 -13.49
N GLY A 230 7.51 -14.96 -13.11
CA GLY A 230 8.71 -14.28 -13.60
C GLY A 230 9.98 -14.75 -12.87
N GLY A 231 11.14 -14.44 -13.45
CA GLY A 231 12.44 -14.89 -12.92
C GLY A 231 12.74 -14.43 -11.49
N HIS A 232 12.25 -13.24 -11.12
CA HIS A 232 12.38 -12.66 -9.78
C HIS A 232 11.13 -12.86 -8.92
N ALA A 233 10.39 -13.96 -9.08
CA ALA A 233 9.33 -14.32 -8.12
C ALA A 233 9.95 -14.81 -6.80
N THR A 234 9.37 -14.45 -5.66
CA THR A 234 9.76 -14.97 -4.35
C THR A 234 8.54 -15.37 -3.51
N PHE A 235 8.70 -16.50 -2.84
CA PHE A 235 7.78 -17.07 -1.87
C PHE A 235 8.55 -17.51 -0.62
N GLU A 236 9.63 -16.78 -0.30
CA GLU A 236 10.61 -17.12 0.74
C GLU A 236 10.02 -17.04 2.16
N ALA A 237 10.32 -18.07 2.96
CA ALA A 237 9.91 -18.22 4.35
C ALA A 237 8.38 -18.29 4.51
N LEU A 238 7.70 -18.99 3.60
CA LEU A 238 6.28 -19.24 3.61
C LEU A 238 5.99 -20.74 3.82
N ALA A 239 5.16 -21.04 4.80
CA ALA A 239 4.66 -22.40 5.04
C ALA A 239 3.47 -22.74 4.13
N LEU A 240 3.65 -22.61 2.81
CA LEU A 240 2.59 -22.84 1.82
C LEU A 240 2.12 -24.31 1.84
N SER A 241 0.83 -24.53 1.61
CA SER A 241 0.26 -25.87 1.45
C SER A 241 0.87 -26.58 0.24
N VAL A 242 1.01 -27.91 0.33
CA VAL A 242 1.57 -28.74 -0.77
C VAL A 242 0.85 -28.49 -2.10
N LYS A 243 -0.48 -28.28 -2.06
CA LYS A 243 -1.29 -27.93 -3.23
C LYS A 243 -0.83 -26.61 -3.86
N THR A 244 -0.60 -25.57 -3.05
CA THR A 244 -0.11 -24.27 -3.53
C THR A 244 1.30 -24.40 -4.09
N GLN A 245 2.18 -25.12 -3.40
CA GLN A 245 3.54 -25.38 -3.86
C GLN A 245 3.55 -26.10 -5.20
N GLN A 246 2.75 -27.16 -5.36
CA GLN A 246 2.61 -27.90 -6.61
C GLN A 246 2.16 -26.96 -7.74
N ARG A 247 1.12 -26.15 -7.52
CA ARG A 247 0.65 -25.18 -8.52
C ARG A 247 1.76 -24.20 -8.94
N LEU A 248 2.56 -23.71 -7.99
CA LEU A 248 3.70 -22.85 -8.29
C LEU A 248 4.78 -23.56 -9.11
N ARG A 249 5.07 -24.85 -8.82
CA ARG A 249 6.00 -25.66 -9.61
C ARG A 249 5.50 -25.91 -11.03
N GLU A 250 4.21 -26.18 -11.23
CA GLU A 250 3.59 -26.34 -12.56
C GLU A 250 3.71 -25.05 -13.39
N LEU A 251 3.66 -23.88 -12.74
CA LEU A 251 3.87 -22.59 -13.37
C LEU A 251 5.35 -22.20 -13.54
N GLY A 252 6.28 -23.11 -13.20
CA GLY A 252 7.71 -22.94 -13.43
C GLY A 252 8.51 -22.30 -12.30
N TYR A 253 7.93 -22.11 -11.10
CA TYR A 253 8.68 -21.58 -9.96
C TYR A 253 9.74 -22.57 -9.48
N LYS A 254 10.98 -22.13 -9.33
CA LYS A 254 12.13 -22.97 -8.90
C LYS A 254 12.73 -22.58 -7.55
N GLY A 255 12.31 -21.47 -6.96
CA GLY A 255 12.84 -20.98 -5.68
C GLY A 255 12.33 -21.76 -4.47
N SER A 256 12.81 -21.39 -3.28
CA SER A 256 12.35 -21.94 -2.01
C SER A 256 10.96 -21.43 -1.63
N PHE A 257 10.29 -22.20 -0.79
CA PHE A 257 9.15 -21.75 0.00
C PHE A 257 9.65 -21.48 1.41
#